data_AF-A0A937PZB4-F1
#
_entry.id   AF-A0A937PZB4-F1
#
_cell.length_a   1.000
_cell.length_b   1.000
_cell.length_c   1.000
_cell.angle_alpha   90.00
_cell.angle_beta   90.00
_cell.angle_gamma   90.00
#
_symmetry.space_group_name_H-M   'P 1'
#
loop_
_entity.id
_entity.type
_entity.pdbx_description
1 polymer ?
#
loop_
_entity_poly.entity_id
_entity_poly.type
_entity_poly.pdbx_seq_one_letter_code
_entity_poly.pdbx_strand_id
1 'polypeptide(L)'
;MSVLWEPADRALYRNVEWRSEIYVLDRDIMAPDDSGRGNLNAWGAYSYLQSKVARNLDVGVRVDYYKPDSKSYANITNASLAPLAYTSSNPHRWQICPYLTWWQSEFVKYRWEYDYAWGRGMENPEHILWFQAIFAAGPHKHERY
;
A
#
# COMPACT_ATOMS: atom_id res chain seq x y z
N MET A 1 -14.13 -2.26 -0.49
CA MET A 1 -14.93 -2.86 -1.58
C MET A 1 -14.00 -3.65 -2.48
N SER A 2 -14.43 -4.82 -2.99
CA SER A 2 -13.66 -5.62 -3.94
C SER A 2 -14.57 -6.20 -5.03
N VAL A 3 -14.11 -6.16 -6.27
CA VAL A 3 -14.79 -6.71 -7.44
C VAL A 3 -13.75 -7.50 -8.24
N LEU A 4 -14.11 -8.74 -8.58
CA LEU A 4 -13.36 -9.59 -9.49
C LEU A 4 -14.26 -9.95 -10.66
N TRP A 5 -13.77 -9.76 -11.87
CA TRP A 5 -14.45 -10.17 -13.09
C TRP A 5 -13.54 -11.08 -13.91
N GLU A 6 -14.11 -12.18 -14.39
CA GLU A 6 -13.43 -13.17 -15.22
C GLU A 6 -14.31 -13.54 -16.42
N PRO A 7 -13.77 -13.51 -17.66
CA PRO A 7 -14.48 -14.04 -18.82
C PRO A 7 -14.56 -15.57 -18.74
N ALA A 8 -15.75 -16.14 -18.89
CA ALA A 8 -16.00 -17.58 -18.73
C ALA A 8 -15.04 -18.46 -19.57
N ASP A 9 -14.75 -18.06 -20.80
CA ASP A 9 -13.92 -18.86 -21.71
C ASP A 9 -12.40 -18.59 -21.59
N ARG A 10 -12.00 -17.57 -20.79
CA ARG A 10 -10.60 -17.12 -20.71
C ARG A 10 -10.13 -16.80 -19.28
N ALA A 11 -10.85 -17.24 -18.26
CA ALA A 11 -10.55 -16.97 -16.85
C ALA A 11 -9.10 -17.35 -16.46
N LEU A 12 -8.56 -18.42 -17.06
CA LEU A 12 -7.17 -18.83 -16.83
C LEU A 12 -6.11 -17.81 -17.28
N TYR A 13 -6.46 -16.91 -18.21
CA TYR A 13 -5.54 -16.00 -18.89
C TYR A 13 -5.88 -14.52 -18.70
N ARG A 14 -7.13 -14.22 -18.32
CA ARG A 14 -7.67 -12.86 -18.26
C ARG A 14 -8.56 -12.74 -17.04
N ASN A 15 -8.35 -11.69 -16.27
CA ASN A 15 -9.28 -11.22 -15.26
C ASN A 15 -9.11 -9.70 -15.08
N VAL A 16 -10.03 -9.10 -14.35
CA VAL A 16 -9.88 -7.74 -13.82
C VAL A 16 -10.31 -7.77 -12.37
N GLU A 17 -9.40 -7.37 -11.49
CA GLU A 17 -9.65 -7.22 -10.06
C GLU A 17 -9.50 -5.75 -9.69
N TRP A 18 -10.52 -5.21 -9.02
CA TRP A 18 -10.49 -3.89 -8.43
C TRP A 18 -10.80 -3.99 -6.94
N ARG A 19 -9.93 -3.42 -6.11
CA ARG A 19 -10.16 -3.33 -4.67
C ARG A 19 -9.82 -1.93 -4.17
N SER A 20 -10.60 -1.48 -3.20
CA SER A 20 -10.38 -0.22 -2.49
C SER A 20 -10.70 -0.36 -1.01
N GLU A 21 -9.91 0.29 -0.17
CA GLU A 21 -10.11 0.34 1.27
C GLU A 21 -9.85 1.75 1.80
N ILE A 22 -10.55 2.10 2.89
CA ILE A 22 -10.42 3.37 3.58
C ILE A 22 -10.19 3.05 5.06
N TYR A 23 -9.23 3.73 5.65
CA TYR A 23 -8.85 3.62 7.05
C TYR A 23 -9.00 4.99 7.71
N VAL A 24 -9.60 5.01 8.89
CA VAL A 24 -9.74 6.19 9.73
C VAL A 24 -9.13 5.90 11.09
N LEU A 25 -8.45 6.89 11.66
CA LEU A 25 -7.84 6.85 12.98
C LEU A 25 -8.36 8.03 13.76
N ASP A 26 -8.88 7.73 14.95
CA ASP A 26 -9.20 8.68 16.01
C ASP A 26 -8.55 8.14 17.28
N ARG A 27 -7.54 8.85 17.79
CA ARG A 27 -6.73 8.38 18.92
C ARG A 27 -6.47 9.50 19.93
N ASP A 28 -6.96 9.30 21.14
CA ASP A 28 -6.61 10.13 22.28
C ASP A 28 -5.15 9.91 22.70
N ILE A 29 -4.46 11.02 22.96
CA ILE A 29 -3.06 11.04 23.40
C ILE A 29 -2.86 12.06 24.52
N MET A 30 -1.80 11.89 25.30
CA MET A 30 -1.22 13.01 26.05
C MET A 30 -0.30 13.76 25.10
N ALA A 31 -0.53 15.06 24.96
CA ALA A 31 0.24 15.90 24.05
C ALA A 31 1.69 15.99 24.55
N PRO A 32 2.70 15.80 23.67
CA PRO A 32 4.11 15.83 24.05
C PRO A 32 4.63 17.19 24.54
N ASP A 33 3.86 18.26 24.36
CA ASP A 33 4.20 19.63 24.73
C ASP A 33 3.60 20.08 26.07
N ASP A 34 3.16 19.12 26.89
CA ASP A 34 2.49 19.33 28.18
C ASP A 34 1.17 20.15 28.10
N SER A 35 0.60 20.34 26.90
CA SER A 35 -0.70 21.02 26.73
C SER A 35 -1.90 20.20 27.24
N GLY A 36 -1.66 18.97 27.70
CA GLY A 36 -2.65 18.10 28.32
C GLY A 36 -3.14 17.01 27.36
N ARG A 37 -4.44 16.71 27.40
CA ARG A 37 -5.04 15.72 26.49
C ARG A 37 -5.21 16.33 25.09
N GLY A 38 -4.67 15.62 24.11
CA GLY A 38 -4.88 15.87 22.69
C GLY A 38 -5.53 14.67 22.02
N ASN A 39 -5.85 14.84 20.75
CA ASN A 39 -6.44 13.81 19.91
C ASN A 39 -5.79 13.84 18.54
N LEU A 40 -5.47 12.68 17.97
CA LEU A 40 -4.91 12.50 16.65
C LEU A 40 -5.96 11.95 15.69
N ASN A 41 -6.22 12.71 14.62
CA ASN A 41 -7.08 12.29 13.52
C ASN A 41 -6.28 12.13 12.24
N ALA A 42 -6.24 10.90 11.72
CA ALA A 42 -5.62 10.61 10.43
C ALA A 42 -6.54 9.72 9.61
N TRP A 43 -6.42 9.77 8.29
CA TRP A 43 -7.08 8.80 7.44
C TRP A 43 -6.28 8.53 6.18
N GLY A 44 -6.51 7.37 5.61
CA GLY A 44 -5.89 6.98 4.35
C GLY A 44 -6.83 6.10 3.56
N ALA A 45 -6.57 6.01 2.27
CA ALA A 45 -7.28 5.11 1.39
C ALA A 45 -6.33 4.58 0.34
N TYR A 46 -6.61 3.39 -0.14
CA TYR A 46 -5.98 2.89 -1.35
C TYR A 46 -7.02 2.35 -2.32
N SER A 47 -6.63 2.31 -3.58
CA SER A 47 -7.34 1.60 -4.62
C SER A 47 -6.34 0.97 -5.57
N TYR A 48 -6.53 -0.30 -5.92
CA TYR A 48 -5.71 -0.95 -6.95
C TYR A 48 -6.57 -1.60 -8.02
N LEU A 49 -6.05 -1.58 -9.25
CA LEU A 49 -6.56 -2.35 -10.37
C LEU A 49 -5.49 -3.35 -10.78
N GLN A 50 -5.87 -4.60 -10.93
CA GLN A 50 -4.99 -5.68 -11.38
C GLN A 50 -5.65 -6.47 -12.50
N SER A 51 -4.85 -6.95 -13.43
CA SER A 51 -5.32 -7.83 -14.49
C SER A 51 -4.28 -8.90 -14.80
N LYS A 52 -4.77 -10.12 -14.92
CA LYS A 52 -4.04 -11.22 -15.53
C LYS A 52 -3.96 -10.99 -17.04
N VAL A 53 -2.75 -10.99 -17.59
CA VAL A 53 -2.49 -10.77 -19.02
C VAL A 53 -1.96 -12.02 -19.72
N ALA A 54 -1.43 -12.97 -18.94
CA ALA A 54 -1.09 -14.32 -19.35
C ALA A 54 -1.35 -15.28 -18.18
N ARG A 55 -1.29 -16.60 -18.40
CA ARG A 55 -1.57 -17.60 -17.36
C ARG A 55 -0.76 -17.39 -16.08
N ASN A 56 0.43 -16.83 -16.22
CA ASN A 56 1.44 -16.67 -15.19
C ASN A 56 1.93 -15.23 -15.02
N LEU A 57 1.24 -14.24 -15.59
CA LEU A 57 1.65 -12.84 -15.54
C LEU A 57 0.48 -11.95 -15.19
N ASP A 58 0.64 -11.21 -14.09
CA ASP A 58 -0.31 -10.22 -13.59
C ASP A 58 0.34 -8.83 -13.65
N VAL A 59 -0.41 -7.85 -14.13
CA VAL A 59 -0.03 -6.43 -14.10
C VAL A 59 -1.03 -5.69 -13.23
N GLY A 60 -0.56 -4.68 -12.50
CA GLY A 60 -1.46 -3.85 -11.73
C GLY A 60 -0.89 -2.47 -11.44
N VAL A 61 -1.76 -1.62 -10.91
CA VAL A 61 -1.43 -0.30 -10.41
C VAL A 61 -2.20 -0.06 -9.13
N ARG A 62 -1.52 0.42 -8.09
CA ARG A 62 -2.13 0.92 -6.85
C ARG A 62 -1.97 2.43 -6.78
N VAL A 63 -3.01 3.10 -6.30
CA VAL A 63 -2.96 4.50 -5.87
C VAL A 63 -3.29 4.55 -4.40
N ASP A 64 -2.45 5.24 -3.64
CA ASP A 64 -2.61 5.46 -2.21
C ASP A 64 -2.79 6.96 -1.93
N TYR A 65 -3.64 7.28 -0.97
CA TYR A 65 -3.77 8.61 -0.39
C TYR A 65 -3.69 8.49 1.12
N TYR A 66 -2.94 9.40 1.74
CA TYR A 66 -2.84 9.49 3.18
C TYR A 66 -2.85 10.95 3.63
N LYS A 67 -3.66 11.22 4.66
CA LYS A 67 -3.79 12.52 5.28
C LYS A 67 -3.62 12.38 6.80
N PRO A 68 -2.45 12.80 7.33
CA PRO A 68 -2.23 12.88 8.76
C PRO A 68 -2.86 14.13 9.39
N ASP A 69 -2.84 14.19 10.71
CA ASP A 69 -3.31 15.35 11.47
C ASP A 69 -2.33 16.53 11.36
N SER A 70 -2.83 17.74 11.63
CA SER A 70 -2.01 18.96 11.74
C SER A 70 -1.92 19.38 13.21
N LYS A 71 -0.78 19.18 13.85
CA LYS A 71 -0.54 19.58 15.26
C LYS A 71 0.71 20.43 15.38
N SER A 72 0.62 21.53 16.12
CA SER A 72 1.77 22.41 16.42
C SER A 72 2.90 21.65 17.13
N TYR A 73 2.55 20.68 17.97
CA TYR A 73 3.47 19.84 18.73
C TYR A 73 3.92 18.56 18.00
N ALA A 74 3.57 18.38 16.72
CA ALA A 74 3.87 17.14 15.98
C ALA A 74 5.38 16.84 15.82
N ASN A 75 6.23 17.87 15.92
CA ASN A 75 7.67 17.75 15.75
C ASN A 75 8.42 18.33 16.96
N ILE A 76 8.18 17.79 18.15
CA ILE A 76 8.93 18.15 19.36
C ILE A 76 10.19 17.26 19.49
N THR A 77 11.26 17.82 20.05
CA THR A 77 12.50 17.09 20.32
C THR A 77 12.22 15.86 21.17
N ASN A 78 12.67 14.68 20.73
CA ASN A 78 12.49 13.37 21.37
C ASN A 78 11.08 12.73 21.33
N ALA A 79 10.09 13.34 20.67
CA ALA A 79 8.76 12.74 20.50
C ALA A 79 8.09 13.17 19.19
N SER A 80 8.64 12.71 18.05
CA SER A 80 8.00 12.89 16.75
C SER A 80 6.69 12.09 16.67
N LEU A 81 5.64 12.75 16.19
CA LEU A 81 4.34 12.11 15.92
C LEU A 81 4.21 11.66 14.46
N ALA A 82 5.27 11.77 13.64
CA ALA A 82 5.27 11.22 12.29
C ALA A 82 5.13 9.68 12.33
N PRO A 83 4.36 9.07 11.42
CA PRO A 83 3.66 9.70 10.29
C PRO A 83 2.21 10.13 10.62
N LEU A 84 1.78 10.12 11.88
CA LEU A 84 0.37 10.37 12.25
C LEU A 84 -0.01 11.85 12.32
N ALA A 85 0.95 12.74 12.59
CA ALA A 85 0.74 14.18 12.58
C ALA A 85 1.99 14.93 12.10
N TYR A 86 1.78 16.10 11.50
CA TYR A 86 2.83 17.03 11.06
C TYR A 86 2.49 18.45 11.52
N THR A 87 3.50 19.33 11.54
CA THR A 87 3.34 20.75 11.93
C THR A 87 2.79 21.61 10.79
N SER A 88 2.81 21.10 9.55
CA SER A 88 2.29 21.81 8.39
C SER A 88 0.76 21.95 8.44
N SER A 89 0.23 23.03 7.87
CA SER A 89 -1.20 23.20 7.67
C SER A 89 -1.65 22.35 6.47
N ASN A 90 -2.46 21.31 6.70
CA ASN A 90 -2.99 20.38 5.69
C ASN A 90 -1.94 19.47 5.01
N PRO A 91 -1.22 18.65 5.80
CA PRO A 91 -0.31 17.65 5.28
C PRO A 91 -1.08 16.55 4.54
N HIS A 92 -0.55 16.10 3.41
CA HIS A 92 -1.09 14.94 2.68
C HIS A 92 -0.04 14.34 1.75
N ARG A 93 -0.19 13.06 1.45
CA ARG A 93 0.67 12.32 0.53
C ARG A 93 -0.17 11.44 -0.39
N TRP A 94 0.22 11.42 -1.65
CA TRP A 94 -0.25 10.51 -2.68
C TRP A 94 0.88 9.55 -3.05
N GLN A 95 0.53 8.35 -3.49
CA GLN A 95 1.48 7.42 -4.09
C GLN A 95 0.84 6.70 -5.27
N ILE A 96 1.61 6.46 -6.33
CA ILE A 96 1.24 5.56 -7.42
C ILE A 96 2.28 4.44 -7.54
N CYS A 97 1.77 3.21 -7.66
CA CYS A 97 2.55 1.98 -7.60
C CYS A 97 2.20 1.05 -8.76
N PRO A 98 2.67 1.27 -10.00
CA PRO A 98 2.62 0.25 -11.02
C PRO A 98 3.50 -0.96 -10.63
N TYR A 99 2.98 -2.16 -10.87
CA TYR A 99 3.70 -3.40 -10.57
C TYR A 99 3.41 -4.52 -11.58
N LEU A 100 4.35 -5.44 -11.63
CA LEU A 100 4.29 -6.68 -12.41
C LEU A 100 4.55 -7.85 -11.48
N THR A 101 3.72 -8.88 -11.54
CA THR A 101 3.94 -10.15 -10.84
C THR A 101 4.05 -11.27 -11.87
N TRP A 102 5.18 -11.98 -11.85
CA TRP A 102 5.43 -13.12 -12.71
C TRP A 102 5.54 -14.40 -11.87
N TRP A 103 4.73 -15.39 -12.22
CA TRP A 103 4.81 -16.74 -11.70
C TRP A 103 5.67 -17.57 -12.66
N GLN A 104 6.90 -17.85 -12.28
CA GLN A 104 7.74 -18.75 -13.08
C GLN A 104 7.21 -20.19 -12.98
N SER A 105 6.70 -20.56 -11.80
CA SER A 105 6.01 -21.82 -11.51
C SER A 105 5.04 -21.61 -10.34
N GLU A 106 4.31 -22.66 -9.94
CA GLU A 106 3.46 -22.65 -8.74
C GLU A 106 4.26 -22.45 -7.43
N PHE A 107 5.59 -22.62 -7.49
CA PHE A 107 6.49 -22.50 -6.34
C PHE A 107 7.35 -21.24 -6.37
N VAL A 108 7.38 -20.50 -7.49
CA VAL A 108 8.30 -19.38 -7.70
C VAL A 108 7.55 -18.17 -8.23
N LYS A 109 7.57 -17.09 -7.44
CA LYS A 109 6.97 -15.79 -7.78
C LYS A 109 8.03 -14.70 -7.74
N TYR A 110 8.01 -13.86 -8.77
CA TYR A 110 8.75 -12.60 -8.82
C TYR A 110 7.78 -11.43 -8.90
N ARG A 111 8.10 -10.32 -8.21
CA ARG A 111 7.34 -9.07 -8.31
C ARG A 111 8.30 -7.89 -8.42
N TRP A 112 7.97 -6.99 -9.33
CA TRP A 112 8.61 -5.69 -9.47
C TRP A 112 7.55 -4.62 -9.26
N GLU A 113 7.87 -3.61 -8.47
CA GLU A 113 6.98 -2.49 -8.16
C GLU A 113 7.79 -1.21 -8.15
N TYR A 114 7.25 -0.16 -8.75
CA TYR A 114 7.83 1.17 -8.70
C TYR A 114 6.87 2.07 -7.95
N ASP A 115 7.34 2.71 -6.89
CA ASP A 115 6.55 3.62 -6.07
C ASP A 115 7.01 5.04 -6.32
N TYR A 116 6.08 5.89 -6.75
CA TYR A 116 6.28 7.33 -6.77
C TYR A 116 5.33 8.00 -5.78
N ALA A 117 5.90 8.60 -4.74
CA ALA A 117 5.16 9.28 -3.70
C ALA A 117 5.43 10.79 -3.72
N TRP A 118 4.38 11.59 -3.56
CA TRP A 118 4.46 13.06 -3.54
C TRP A 118 3.39 13.66 -2.64
N GLY A 119 3.52 14.93 -2.28
CA GLY A 119 2.56 15.56 -1.39
C GLY A 119 2.99 16.93 -0.92
N ARG A 120 2.34 17.40 0.13
CA ARG A 120 2.64 18.68 0.77
C ARG A 120 2.66 18.51 2.29
N GLY A 121 3.56 19.23 2.95
CA GLY A 121 3.58 19.30 4.41
C GLY A 121 4.06 18.02 5.10
N MET A 122 4.65 17.11 4.33
CA MET A 122 5.21 15.83 4.74
C MET A 122 6.60 15.67 4.12
N GLU A 123 7.13 14.45 4.01
CA GLU A 123 8.40 14.13 3.36
C GLU A 123 8.41 14.60 1.89
N ASN A 124 9.62 14.85 1.37
CA ASN A 124 9.82 15.18 -0.04
C ASN A 124 9.29 14.07 -0.99
N PRO A 125 9.12 14.39 -2.28
CA PRO A 125 8.83 13.38 -3.28
C PRO A 125 9.89 12.26 -3.27
N GLU A 126 9.43 11.02 -3.44
CA GLU A 126 10.25 9.83 -3.29
C GLU A 126 9.99 8.84 -4.42
N HIS A 127 11.05 8.14 -4.81
CA HIS A 127 11.06 7.12 -5.85
C HIS A 127 11.66 5.83 -5.27
N ILE A 128 10.88 4.75 -5.19
CA ILE A 128 11.35 3.45 -4.69
C ILE A 128 11.13 2.38 -5.76
N LEU A 129 12.11 1.51 -5.94
CA LEU A 129 11.98 0.30 -6.74
C LEU A 129 12.03 -0.91 -5.81
N TRP A 130 10.97 -1.71 -5.82
CA TRP A 130 10.87 -2.96 -5.07
C TRP A 130 11.06 -4.15 -6.00
N PHE A 131 11.90 -5.08 -5.56
CA PHE A 131 12.01 -6.40 -6.14
C PHE A 131 11.77 -7.45 -5.06
N GLN A 132 10.87 -8.38 -5.33
CA GLN A 132 10.53 -9.47 -4.44
C GLN A 132 10.63 -10.80 -5.18
N ALA A 133 11.30 -11.77 -4.56
CA ALA A 133 11.33 -13.16 -5.00
C ALA A 133 10.82 -14.05 -3.86
N ILE A 134 9.82 -14.88 -4.14
CA ILE A 134 9.22 -15.82 -3.19
C ILE A 134 9.40 -17.23 -3.73
N PHE A 135 9.96 -18.11 -2.90
CA PHE A 135 10.15 -19.53 -3.17
C PHE A 135 9.37 -20.33 -2.13
N ALA A 136 8.46 -21.19 -2.57
CA ALA A 136 7.79 -22.16 -1.72
C ALA A 136 8.53 -23.50 -1.79
N ALA A 137 8.98 -24.01 -0.64
CA ALA A 137 9.62 -25.32 -0.53
C ALA A 137 8.90 -26.14 0.55
N GLY A 138 8.39 -27.31 0.18
CA GLY A 138 7.69 -28.23 1.08
C GLY A 138 7.51 -29.62 0.47
N PRO A 139 7.25 -30.66 1.29
CA PRO A 139 7.08 -32.02 0.81
C PRO A 139 5.85 -32.11 -0.10
N HIS A 140 6.05 -32.46 -1.37
CA HIS A 140 4.99 -32.86 -2.29
C HIS A 140 4.90 -34.39 -2.26
N LYS A 141 3.68 -34.93 -2.23
CA LYS A 141 3.45 -36.37 -2.30
C LYS A 141 3.95 -36.84 -3.67
N HIS A 142 4.99 -37.68 -3.69
CA HIS A 142 5.44 -38.32 -4.91
C HIS A 142 4.36 -39.33 -5.31
N GLU A 143 3.51 -39.02 -6.29
CA GLU A 143 2.66 -40.04 -6.89
C GLU A 143 3.59 -41.05 -7.59
N ARG A 144 3.49 -42.31 -7.18
CA ARG A 144 4.11 -43.43 -7.91
C ARG A 144 3.24 -43.66 -9.15
N TYR A 145 3.80 -43.37 -10.32
CA TYR A 145 3.33 -43.88 -11.61
C TYR A 145 3.30 -45.41 -11.62
#